data_AF-A0AAW8TPR6-F1
#
_entry.id   AF-A0AAW8TPR6-F1
#
_cell.length_a   1.000
_cell.length_b   1.000
_cell.length_c   1.000
_cell.angle_alpha   90.00
_cell.angle_beta   90.00
_cell.angle_gamma   90.00
#
_symmetry.space_group_name_H-M   'P 1'
#
loop_
_entity.id
_entity.type
_entity.pdbx_description
1 polymer ?
#
loop_
_entity_poly.entity_id
_entity_poly.type
_entity_poly.pdbx_seq_one_letter_code
_entity_poly.pdbx_strand_id
1 'polypeptide(L)' 'MSEAWEKINQLVNEYRFDQRVLDDVYNRLRDCQEEAYTKQQLRYLENCIRYGKGVKKNAND' A
#
# COMPACT_ATOMS: atom_id res chain seq x y z
N MET A 1 -1.05 9.31 13.41
CA MET A 1 -1.01 8.30 12.32
C MET A 1 -0.07 7.20 12.78
N SER A 2 -0.37 5.93 12.52
CA SER A 2 0.53 4.83 12.89
C SER A 2 1.68 4.71 11.88
N GLU A 3 2.82 4.16 12.31
CA GLU A 3 3.98 3.92 11.42
C GLU A 3 3.61 3.11 10.18
N ALA A 4 2.67 2.16 10.31
CA ALA A 4 2.18 1.36 9.20
C ALA A 4 1.42 2.19 8.16
N TRP A 5 0.64 3.18 8.60
CA TRP A 5 -0.07 4.10 7.72
C TRP A 5 0.89 5.00 6.94
N GLU A 6 1.94 5.49 7.60
CA GLU A 6 2.98 6.31 6.97
C GLU A 6 3.72 5.53 5.88
N LYS A 7 4.08 4.27 6.17
CA LYS A 7 4.69 3.37 5.17
C LYS A 7 3.76 3.07 4.00
N ILE A 8 2.47 2.83 4.25
CA ILE A 8 1.49 2.62 3.15
C ILE A 8 1.46 3.85 2.23
N ASN A 9 1.37 5.05 2.80
CA ASN A 9 1.38 6.29 2.02
C ASN A 9 2.69 6.46 1.23
N GLN A 10 3.84 6.15 1.85
CA GLN A 10 5.12 6.15 1.17
C GLN A 10 5.12 5.19 -0.02
N LEU A 11 4.68 3.94 0.16
CA LEU A 11 4.67 2.95 -0.91
C LEU A 11 3.74 3.36 -2.07
N VAL A 12 2.55 3.87 -1.77
CA VAL A 12 1.60 4.35 -2.81
C VAL A 12 2.16 5.55 -3.57
N ASN A 13 2.96 6.39 -2.90
CA ASN A 13 3.64 7.51 -3.55
C ASN A 13 4.83 7.06 -4.40
N GLU A 14 5.62 6.09 -3.95
CA GLU A 14 6.84 5.64 -4.64
C GLU A 14 6.59 4.60 -5.75
N TYR A 15 5.51 3.82 -5.66
CA TYR A 15 5.23 2.71 -6.56
C TYR A 15 3.88 2.88 -7.25
N ARG A 16 3.80 2.41 -8.50
CA ARG A 16 2.56 2.17 -9.22
C ARG A 16 2.06 0.77 -8.91
N PHE A 17 0.81 0.71 -8.51
CA PHE A 17 0.07 -0.54 -8.32
C PHE A 17 -1.12 -0.56 -9.29
N ASP A 18 -1.66 -1.75 -9.59
CA ASP A 18 -2.96 -1.86 -10.26
C ASP A 18 -4.01 -1.13 -9.40
N GLN A 19 -4.92 -0.38 -10.03
CA GLN A 19 -5.98 0.35 -9.33
C GLN A 19 -6.78 -0.57 -8.39
N ARG A 20 -7.00 -1.84 -8.78
CA ARG A 20 -7.71 -2.83 -7.97
C ARG A 20 -7.01 -3.13 -6.65
N VAL A 21 -5.67 -3.06 -6.61
CA VAL A 21 -4.88 -3.23 -5.38
C VAL A 21 -5.06 -2.01 -4.47
N LEU A 22 -5.03 -0.81 -5.05
CA LEU A 22 -5.23 0.44 -4.29
C LEU A 22 -6.65 0.51 -3.72
N ASP A 23 -7.66 0.15 -4.50
CA ASP A 23 -9.05 0.13 -4.07
C ASP A 23 -9.29 -0.88 -2.95
N ASP A 24 -8.71 -2.09 -3.04
CA ASP A 24 -8.84 -3.10 -1.99
C ASP A 24 -8.20 -2.63 -0.67
N VAL A 25 -6.97 -2.10 -0.73
CA VAL A 25 -6.29 -1.56 0.46
C VAL A 25 -7.07 -0.38 1.04
N TYR A 26 -7.54 0.55 0.21
CA TYR A 26 -8.32 1.71 0.66
C TYR A 26 -9.62 1.29 1.34
N ASN A 27 -10.41 0.42 0.72
CA ASN A 27 -11.67 -0.05 1.29
C ASN A 27 -11.44 -0.76 2.64
N ARG A 28 -10.42 -1.61 2.72
CA ARG A 28 -10.05 -2.31 3.96
C ARG A 28 -9.65 -1.36 5.08
N LEU A 29 -8.82 -0.36 4.78
CA LEU A 29 -8.39 0.64 5.77
C LEU A 29 -9.51 1.60 6.17
N ARG A 30 -10.45 1.88 5.26
CA ARG A 30 -11.65 2.66 5.56
C ARG A 30 -12.56 1.91 6.53
N ASP A 31 -12.77 0.61 6.28
CA ASP A 31 -13.70 -0.22 7.05
C ASP A 31 -13.11 -0.66 8.40
N CYS A 32 -11.78 -0.80 8.52
CA CYS A 32 -11.09 -1.15 9.76
C CYS A 32 -9.74 -0.45 9.91
N GLN A 33 -9.61 0.37 10.96
CA GLN A 33 -8.41 1.16 11.27
C GLN A 33 -7.53 0.56 12.37
N GLU A 34 -7.79 -0.69 12.78
CA GLU A 34 -6.97 -1.36 13.78
C GLU A 34 -5.51 -1.50 13.30
N GLU A 35 -4.57 -1.33 14.22
CA GLU A 35 -3.14 -1.33 13.87
C GLU A 35 -2.70 -2.67 13.26
N ALA A 36 -3.19 -3.79 13.81
CA ALA A 36 -2.89 -5.12 13.29
C ALA A 36 -3.41 -5.29 11.85
N TYR A 37 -4.59 -4.76 11.55
CA TYR A 37 -5.18 -4.82 10.22
C TYR A 37 -4.45 -3.90 9.23
N THR A 38 -4.05 -2.71 9.68
CA THR A 38 -3.20 -1.79 8.90
C THR A 38 -1.86 -2.44 8.54
N LYS A 39 -1.21 -3.16 9.47
CA LYS A 39 0.03 -3.90 9.21
C LYS A 39 -0.18 -5.04 8.19
N GLN A 40 -1.36 -5.66 8.17
CA GLN A 40 -1.70 -6.65 7.15
C GLN A 40 -1.76 -6.02 5.75
N GLN A 41 -2.34 -4.82 5.62
CA GLN A 41 -2.39 -4.11 4.34
C GLN A 41 -1.01 -3.64 3.87
N LEU A 42 -0.17 -3.17 4.79
CA LEU A 42 1.23 -2.84 4.49
C LEU A 42 1.98 -4.05 3.91
N ARG A 43 1.89 -5.21 4.58
CA ARG A 43 2.52 -6.45 4.10
C ARG A 43 2.01 -6.89 2.72
N TYR A 44 0.74 -6.64 2.43
CA TYR A 44 0.18 -6.93 1.12
C TYR A 44 0.83 -6.07 0.02
N LEU A 45 0.98 -4.76 0.24
CA LEU A 45 1.67 -3.86 -0.70
C LEU A 45 3.15 -4.22 -0.88
N GLU A 46 3.85 -4.54 0.21
CA GLU A 46 5.25 -5.01 0.16
C GLU A 46 5.39 -6.29 -0.68
N ASN A 47 4.44 -7.23 -0.53
CA ASN A 47 4.42 -8.43 -1.35
C ASN A 47 4.13 -8.10 -2.82
N CYS A 48 3.22 -7.18 -3.11
CA CYS A 48 2.99 -6.71 -4.49
C CYS A 48 4.30 -6.20 -5.12
N ILE A 49 5.10 -5.41 -4.41
CA ILE A 49 6.43 -4.98 -4.88
C ILE A 49 7.36 -6.17 -5.08
N ARG A 50 7.48 -7.06 -4.07
CA ARG A 50 8.36 -8.24 -4.11
C ARG A 50 8.07 -9.16 -5.30
N TYR A 51 6.82 -9.31 -5.69
CA TYR A 51 6.38 -10.16 -6.80
C TYR A 51 6.20 -9.40 -8.13
N GLY A 52 6.73 -8.18 -8.23
CA GLY A 52 6.74 -7.40 -9.48
C GLY A 52 5.37 -6.81 -9.88
N LYS A 53 4.40 -6.80 -8.97
CA LYS A 53 3.08 -6.17 -9.15
C LYS A 53 3.06 -4.69 -8.71
N GLY A 54 4.09 -4.25 -7.99
CA GLY A 54 4.36 -2.85 -7.69
C GLY A 54 5.60 -2.39 -8.45
N VAL A 55 5.46 -1.41 -9.35
CA VAL A 55 6.58 -0.89 -10.16
C VAL A 55 6.98 0.47 -9.63
N LYS A 56 8.26 0.68 -9.34
CA LYS A 56 8.74 1.99 -8.83
C LYS A 56 8.44 3.08 -9.87
N LYS A 57 7.85 4.19 -9.42
CA LYS A 57 7.65 5.38 -10.27
C LYS A 57 9.01 5.94 -10.64
N ASN A 58 9.15 6.34 -11.90
CA ASN A 58 10.34 7.08 -12.31
C ASN A 58 10.24 8.51 -11.79
N ALA A 59 11.39 9.20 -11.65
CA ALA A 59 11.42 10.59 -11.18
C ALA A 59 10.68 11.60 -12.07
N ASN A 60 10.15 11.15 -13.22
CA ASN A 60 9.43 11.94 -14.22
C ASN A 60 7.95 11.52 -14.39
N ASP A 61 7.41 10.69 -13.49
CA ASP A 61 6.02 10.21 -13.51
C ASP A 61 5.06 11.04 -12.64
#